data_AF-J1RL14-F1
#
_entry.id   AF-J1RL14-F1
#
_cell.length_a   1.000
_cell.length_b   1.000
_cell.length_c   1.000
_cell.angle_alpha   90.00
_cell.angle_beta   90.00
_cell.angle_gamma   90.00
#
_symmetry.space_group_name_H-M   'P 1'
#
loop_
_entity.id
_entity.type
_entity.pdbx_description
1 polymer ?
#
loop_
_entity_poly.entity_id
_entity_poly.type
_entity_poly.pdbx_seq_one_letter_code
_entity_poly.pdbx_strand_id
1 'polypeptide(L)'
;MEPTGSERGPAQYEPGEGCVTTVVRVPVRIVVLVLVVPVRLVWDALTAVGRAVHRTALRPLGRGLAWLWLTLIVRPLVWLCRTLVVAPLRWLWRTLVVAPAAWLWRHVLAPSGRGVGAAVVWLVRYLVVVPARWVHAYVLAPLGRGIARLLRGLGVALVWLGKALFVWPWVVLWRYALAPVGRGIGAAVRWLVRYLVVVPAQWLRTYVLAPLGRSLAWLVRGLGAVLGALVRWIVVVPAAALWRWVLAPAGRALAAVVTVLVRETGAALGHCWRAAGIISRALGRFLAAVLRWILVEPVRWVYRSVLTPVGHVIRDGLWRPVRQALRTARETVRQTRREIRRALFGAPREPEPARAEVPRREPGGSGARTLGKTSGRDVPPPARG
;
A
#
# COMPACT_ATOMS: atom_id res chain seq x y z
N MET A 1 6.41 56.90 65.95
CA MET A 1 6.24 55.68 66.75
C MET A 1 4.76 55.42 66.87
N GLU A 2 4.23 54.38 66.23
CA GLU A 2 2.97 53.78 66.68
C GLU A 2 3.20 53.19 68.09
N PRO A 3 2.14 53.15 68.92
CA PRO A 3 1.43 51.87 69.01
C PRO A 3 -0.10 51.97 69.09
N THR A 4 -0.72 50.96 68.47
CA THR A 4 -1.95 50.25 68.83
C THR A 4 -3.28 51.00 68.76
N GLY A 5 -4.04 50.65 67.72
CA GLY A 5 -5.43 51.02 67.51
C GLY A 5 -6.36 50.52 68.60
N SER A 6 -7.21 51.43 69.07
CA SER A 6 -8.48 51.11 69.70
C SER A 6 -9.60 51.48 68.73
N GLU A 7 -9.91 50.59 67.79
CA GLU A 7 -11.19 50.62 67.09
C GLU A 7 -12.29 50.26 68.10
N ARG A 8 -12.91 51.29 68.69
CA ARG A 8 -14.26 51.19 69.22
C ARG A 8 -15.17 51.96 68.27
N GLY A 9 -15.57 51.28 67.20
CA GLY A 9 -16.68 51.66 66.31
C GLY A 9 -17.97 50.96 66.74
N PRO A 10 -19.15 51.53 66.43
CA PRO A 10 -20.24 51.64 67.37
C PRO A 10 -21.26 50.49 67.30
N ALA A 11 -21.92 50.27 68.45
CA ALA A 11 -23.24 49.69 68.65
C ALA A 11 -23.70 48.67 67.59
N GLN A 12 -23.52 47.39 67.90
CA GLN A 12 -24.36 46.33 67.33
C GLN A 12 -25.82 46.70 67.59
N TYR A 13 -26.48 47.12 66.52
CA TYR A 13 -27.91 47.24 66.45
C TYR A 13 -28.46 45.82 66.51
N GLU A 14 -28.85 45.38 67.71
CA GLU A 14 -29.78 44.27 67.94
C GLU A 14 -31.12 44.67 67.32
N PRO A 15 -31.48 44.22 66.11
CA PRO A 15 -32.81 44.45 65.59
C PRO A 15 -33.65 43.38 66.28
N GLY A 16 -34.29 43.80 67.37
CA GLY A 16 -35.04 42.95 68.28
C GLY A 16 -35.70 41.77 67.59
N GLU A 17 -35.41 40.60 68.13
CA GLU A 17 -36.20 39.38 68.01
C GLU A 17 -37.62 39.65 68.53
N GLY A 18 -38.40 40.40 67.76
CA GLY A 18 -39.80 40.58 68.01
C GLY A 18 -40.51 39.33 67.55
N CYS A 19 -41.16 38.63 68.49
CA CYS A 19 -42.08 37.49 68.28
C CYS A 19 -42.89 37.56 66.98
N VAL A 20 -43.21 38.75 66.45
CA VAL A 20 -43.94 38.94 65.19
C VAL A 20 -43.19 38.39 63.96
N THR A 21 -41.87 38.57 63.81
CA THR A 21 -41.15 38.03 62.63
C THR A 21 -40.97 36.53 62.70
N THR A 22 -40.81 35.96 63.90
CA THR A 22 -40.76 34.51 64.14
C THR A 22 -42.15 33.87 64.02
N VAL A 23 -43.21 34.48 64.57
CA VAL A 23 -44.60 34.00 64.48
C VAL A 23 -45.15 34.12 63.06
N VAL A 24 -44.68 35.06 62.24
CA VAL A 24 -45.03 35.12 60.81
C VAL A 24 -44.14 34.20 59.97
N ARG A 25 -42.84 34.07 60.30
CA ARG A 25 -41.95 33.15 59.58
C ARG A 25 -42.27 31.69 59.85
N VAL A 26 -42.64 31.29 61.06
CA VAL A 26 -42.95 29.88 61.38
C VAL A 26 -44.06 29.31 60.48
N PRO A 27 -45.25 29.93 60.33
CA PRO A 27 -46.29 29.44 59.42
C PRO A 27 -45.88 29.58 57.96
N VAL A 28 -45.19 30.64 57.56
CA VAL A 28 -44.65 30.76 56.20
C VAL A 28 -43.64 29.66 55.90
N ARG A 29 -42.76 29.32 56.84
CA ARG A 29 -41.75 28.26 56.70
C ARG A 29 -42.41 26.89 56.73
N ILE A 30 -43.47 26.68 57.51
CA ILE A 30 -44.28 25.46 57.51
C ILE A 30 -45.02 25.32 56.18
N VAL A 31 -45.66 26.37 55.66
CA VAL A 31 -46.32 26.35 54.35
C VAL A 31 -45.29 26.10 53.25
N VAL A 32 -44.16 26.81 53.26
CA VAL A 32 -43.05 26.57 52.32
C VAL A 32 -42.51 25.15 52.47
N LEU A 33 -42.38 24.59 53.67
CA LEU A 33 -41.95 23.20 53.83
C LEU A 33 -42.99 22.22 53.30
N VAL A 34 -44.25 22.38 53.68
CA VAL A 34 -45.36 21.49 53.30
C VAL A 34 -45.68 21.57 51.81
N LEU A 35 -45.40 22.69 51.14
CA LEU A 35 -45.67 22.84 49.71
C LEU A 35 -44.41 22.67 48.86
N VAL A 36 -43.31 23.33 49.20
CA VAL A 36 -42.07 23.33 48.41
C VAL A 36 -41.28 22.04 48.61
N VAL A 37 -41.24 21.45 49.82
CA VAL A 37 -40.49 20.20 50.01
C VAL A 37 -41.09 19.04 49.23
N PRO A 38 -42.41 18.75 49.24
CA PRO A 38 -42.94 17.68 48.41
C PRO A 38 -42.82 17.98 46.92
N VAL A 39 -42.98 19.23 46.49
CA VAL A 39 -42.71 19.61 45.09
C VAL A 39 -41.25 19.39 44.71
N ARG A 40 -40.30 19.73 45.60
CA ARG A 40 -38.87 19.44 45.41
C ARG A 40 -38.58 17.95 45.43
N LEU A 41 -39.24 17.18 46.30
CA LEU A 41 -39.06 15.74 46.39
C LEU A 41 -39.56 15.06 45.12
N VAL A 42 -40.70 15.51 44.60
CA VAL A 42 -41.26 15.07 43.31
C VAL A 42 -40.32 15.47 42.18
N TRP A 43 -39.74 16.67 42.20
CA TRP A 43 -38.77 17.11 41.20
C TRP A 43 -37.46 16.32 41.26
N ASP A 44 -36.93 16.08 42.45
CA ASP A 44 -35.72 15.28 42.67
C ASP A 44 -35.96 13.81 42.30
N ALA A 45 -37.15 13.28 42.58
CA ALA A 45 -37.58 11.96 42.11
C ALA A 45 -37.68 11.91 40.59
N LEU A 46 -38.29 12.92 39.93
CA LEU A 46 -38.37 13.00 38.47
C LEU A 46 -36.99 13.10 37.83
N THR A 47 -36.08 13.92 38.36
CA THR A 47 -34.73 14.04 37.82
C THR A 47 -33.88 12.81 38.11
N ALA A 48 -34.12 12.10 39.22
CA ALA A 48 -33.47 10.84 39.53
C ALA A 48 -33.96 9.73 38.59
N VAL A 49 -35.27 9.65 38.33
CA VAL A 49 -35.86 8.73 37.35
C VAL A 49 -35.36 9.08 35.94
N GLY A 50 -35.35 10.35 35.55
CA GLY A 50 -34.78 10.81 34.27
C GLY A 50 -33.30 10.46 34.12
N ARG A 51 -32.50 10.63 35.18
CA ARG A 51 -31.08 10.21 35.21
C ARG A 51 -30.92 8.70 35.16
N ALA A 52 -31.79 7.95 35.84
CA ALA A 52 -31.79 6.49 35.82
C ALA A 52 -32.10 5.98 34.40
N VAL A 53 -33.20 6.45 33.78
CA VAL A 53 -33.59 6.15 32.40
C VAL A 53 -32.49 6.54 31.41
N HIS A 54 -31.84 7.69 31.62
CA HIS A 54 -30.74 8.11 30.76
C HIS A 54 -29.52 7.19 30.87
N ARG A 55 -29.22 6.67 32.07
CA ARG A 55 -28.11 5.74 32.29
C ARG A 55 -28.40 4.31 31.86
N THR A 56 -29.61 3.81 32.06
CA THR A 56 -29.97 2.40 31.82
C THR A 56 -30.53 2.15 30.43
N ALA A 57 -31.21 3.11 29.80
CA ALA A 57 -31.81 2.92 28.47
C ALA A 57 -31.08 3.76 27.40
N LEU A 58 -30.93 5.07 27.61
CA LEU A 58 -30.40 5.96 26.56
C LEU A 58 -28.90 5.78 26.31
N ARG A 59 -28.08 5.52 27.34
CA ARG A 59 -26.65 5.22 27.14
C ARG A 59 -26.39 3.91 26.39
N PRO A 60 -26.99 2.75 26.74
CA PRO A 60 -26.77 1.52 25.97
C PRO A 60 -27.39 1.60 24.57
N LEU A 61 -28.55 2.24 24.39
CA LEU A 61 -29.12 2.48 23.06
C LEU A 61 -28.24 3.42 22.23
N GLY A 62 -27.71 4.49 22.82
CA GLY A 62 -26.79 5.41 22.15
C GLY A 62 -25.48 4.74 21.73
N ARG A 63 -24.93 3.84 22.55
CA ARG A 63 -23.75 3.05 22.19
C ARG A 63 -24.06 1.97 21.15
N GLY A 64 -25.21 1.30 21.26
CA GLY A 64 -25.66 0.33 20.27
C GLY A 64 -25.89 0.98 18.91
N LEU A 65 -26.50 2.16 18.88
CA LEU A 65 -26.73 2.94 17.66
C LEU A 65 -25.43 3.53 17.10
N ALA A 66 -24.53 4.01 17.95
CA ALA A 66 -23.20 4.44 17.52
C ALA A 66 -22.37 3.28 16.97
N TRP A 67 -22.46 2.09 17.58
CA TRP A 67 -21.80 0.89 17.09
C TRP A 67 -22.40 0.45 15.76
N LEU A 68 -23.73 0.42 15.63
CA LEU A 68 -24.41 0.17 14.35
C LEU A 68 -23.98 1.18 13.29
N TRP A 69 -23.98 2.48 13.59
CA TRP A 69 -23.56 3.54 12.67
C TRP A 69 -22.09 3.38 12.24
N LEU A 70 -21.19 3.17 13.20
CA LEU A 70 -19.75 2.98 12.93
C LEU A 70 -19.49 1.72 12.11
N THR A 71 -20.24 0.65 12.37
CA THR A 71 -19.99 -0.66 11.74
C THR A 71 -20.68 -0.76 10.37
N LEU A 72 -21.89 -0.22 10.24
CA LEU A 72 -22.72 -0.32 9.03
C LEU A 72 -22.44 0.79 8.01
N ILE A 73 -21.96 1.96 8.45
CA ILE A 73 -21.73 3.10 7.56
C ILE A 73 -20.25 3.50 7.55
N VAL A 74 -19.65 3.73 8.72
CA VAL A 74 -18.27 4.27 8.76
C VAL A 74 -17.26 3.24 8.27
N ARG A 75 -17.34 1.97 8.68
CA ARG A 75 -16.44 0.91 8.19
C ARG A 75 -16.52 0.69 6.68
N PRO A 76 -17.70 0.52 6.05
CA PRO A 76 -17.77 0.37 4.60
C PRO A 76 -17.37 1.66 3.88
N LEU A 77 -17.67 2.84 4.42
CA LEU A 77 -17.26 4.11 3.81
C LEU A 77 -15.74 4.32 3.89
N VAL A 78 -15.11 3.95 5.01
CA VAL A 78 -13.64 3.99 5.17
C VAL A 78 -12.98 2.96 4.27
N TRP A 79 -13.55 1.75 4.16
CA TRP A 79 -13.07 0.75 3.23
C TRP A 79 -13.16 1.29 1.80
N LEU A 80 -14.32 1.80 1.39
CA LEU A 80 -14.58 2.37 0.08
C LEU A 80 -13.63 3.53 -0.23
N CYS A 81 -13.44 4.47 0.70
CA CYS A 81 -12.54 5.60 0.57
C CYS A 81 -11.07 5.14 0.47
N ARG A 82 -10.66 4.14 1.25
CA ARG A 82 -9.32 3.57 1.19
C ARG A 82 -9.08 2.82 -0.13
N THR A 83 -10.04 2.06 -0.64
CA THR A 83 -9.91 1.39 -1.94
C THR A 83 -10.02 2.34 -3.12
N LEU A 84 -10.91 3.32 -3.10
CA LEU A 84 -11.13 4.23 -4.23
C LEU A 84 -10.18 5.43 -4.27
N VAL A 85 -9.62 5.84 -3.15
CA VAL A 85 -8.71 7.01 -3.09
C VAL A 85 -7.29 6.57 -2.83
N VAL A 86 -7.05 5.81 -1.75
CA VAL A 86 -5.68 5.47 -1.33
C VAL A 86 -5.06 4.43 -2.28
N ALA A 87 -5.81 3.46 -2.77
CA ALA A 87 -5.27 2.47 -3.70
C ALA A 87 -4.83 3.07 -5.04
N PRO A 88 -5.64 3.88 -5.76
CA PRO A 88 -5.19 4.51 -6.99
C PRO A 88 -4.15 5.59 -6.74
N LEU A 89 -4.22 6.35 -5.64
CA LEU A 89 -3.20 7.35 -5.33
C LEU A 89 -1.84 6.70 -5.06
N ARG A 90 -1.82 5.56 -4.34
CA ARG A 90 -0.61 4.77 -4.10
C ARG A 90 -0.08 4.13 -5.38
N TRP A 91 -0.98 3.64 -6.24
CA TRP A 91 -0.59 3.10 -7.54
C TRP A 91 0.03 4.20 -8.40
N LEU A 92 -0.63 5.36 -8.51
CA LEU A 92 -0.18 6.54 -9.24
C LEU A 92 1.16 7.06 -8.71
N TRP A 93 1.35 7.18 -7.39
CA TRP A 93 2.63 7.56 -6.80
C TRP A 93 3.74 6.57 -7.18
N ARG A 94 3.43 5.28 -7.10
CA ARG A 94 4.40 4.22 -7.35
C ARG A 94 4.77 4.10 -8.83
N THR A 95 3.84 4.35 -9.75
CA THR A 95 4.11 4.38 -11.20
C THR A 95 4.70 5.70 -11.67
N LEU A 96 4.24 6.85 -11.15
CA LEU A 96 4.63 8.17 -11.64
C LEU A 96 5.88 8.74 -10.98
N VAL A 97 6.18 8.35 -9.73
CA VAL A 97 7.35 8.88 -8.98
C VAL A 97 8.37 7.78 -8.76
N VAL A 98 7.96 6.65 -8.19
CA VAL A 98 8.91 5.60 -7.80
C VAL A 98 9.50 4.87 -9.00
N ALA A 99 8.69 4.55 -10.02
CA ALA A 99 9.19 3.89 -11.22
C ALA A 99 10.21 4.74 -12.01
N PRO A 100 9.95 6.02 -12.32
CA PRO A 100 10.95 6.87 -12.98
C PRO A 100 12.14 7.17 -12.09
N ALA A 101 11.97 7.39 -10.78
CA ALA A 101 13.10 7.57 -9.87
C ALA A 101 13.98 6.31 -9.79
N ALA A 102 13.37 5.12 -9.74
CA ALA A 102 14.09 3.85 -9.73
C ALA A 102 14.73 3.53 -11.10
N TRP A 103 14.13 3.99 -12.20
CA TRP A 103 14.71 3.88 -13.53
C TRP A 103 15.92 4.80 -13.67
N LEU A 104 15.80 6.06 -13.23
CA LEU A 104 16.87 7.05 -13.19
C LEU A 104 18.03 6.59 -12.29
N TRP A 105 17.72 6.03 -11.13
CA TRP A 105 18.72 5.43 -10.25
C TRP A 105 19.47 4.29 -10.93
N ARG A 106 18.75 3.38 -11.59
CA ARG A 106 19.33 2.20 -12.25
C ARG A 106 20.12 2.52 -13.52
N HIS A 107 19.66 3.49 -14.32
CA HIS A 107 20.26 3.80 -15.62
C HIS A 107 21.27 4.94 -15.57
N VAL A 108 21.19 5.85 -14.59
CA VAL A 108 22.06 7.03 -14.54
C VAL A 108 23.00 6.98 -13.33
N LEU A 109 22.48 6.84 -12.11
CA LEU A 109 23.30 6.88 -10.89
C LEU A 109 24.13 5.61 -10.66
N ALA A 110 23.54 4.43 -10.89
CA ALA A 110 24.24 3.16 -10.69
C ALA A 110 25.41 2.91 -11.67
N PRO A 111 25.32 3.25 -12.98
CA PRO A 111 26.47 3.14 -13.87
C PRO A 111 27.49 4.26 -13.67
N SER A 112 27.08 5.50 -13.34
CA SER A 112 28.03 6.58 -13.05
C SER A 112 28.83 6.33 -11.75
N GLY A 113 28.18 5.84 -10.69
CA GLY A 113 28.86 5.44 -9.46
C GLY A 113 29.79 4.23 -9.64
N ARG A 114 29.41 3.26 -10.49
CA ARG A 114 30.27 2.11 -10.82
C ARG A 114 31.44 2.50 -11.71
N GLY A 115 31.27 3.45 -12.64
CA GLY A 115 32.37 3.94 -13.48
C GLY A 115 33.45 4.65 -12.67
N VAL A 116 33.04 5.55 -11.76
CA VAL A 116 33.98 6.27 -10.88
C VAL A 116 34.62 5.31 -9.87
N GLY A 117 33.83 4.41 -9.26
CA GLY A 117 34.35 3.39 -8.35
C GLY A 117 35.34 2.44 -9.03
N ALA A 118 35.05 2.00 -10.26
CA ALA A 118 35.97 1.17 -11.04
C ALA A 118 37.25 1.91 -11.43
N ALA A 119 37.16 3.20 -11.78
CA ALA A 119 38.33 4.02 -12.09
C ALA A 119 39.24 4.21 -10.86
N VAL A 120 38.65 4.52 -9.70
CA VAL A 120 39.39 4.66 -8.44
C VAL A 120 40.00 3.32 -8.00
N VAL A 121 39.24 2.23 -8.09
CA VAL A 121 39.74 0.88 -7.77
C VAL A 121 40.84 0.47 -8.76
N TRP A 122 40.70 0.77 -10.04
CA TRP A 122 41.73 0.49 -11.05
C TRP A 122 43.01 1.26 -10.75
N LEU A 123 42.90 2.56 -10.43
CA LEU A 123 44.04 3.41 -10.07
C LEU A 123 44.75 2.91 -8.81
N VAL A 124 44.00 2.63 -7.74
CA VAL A 124 44.56 2.07 -6.50
C VAL A 124 45.19 0.69 -6.76
N ARG A 125 44.54 -0.15 -7.57
CA ARG A 125 45.03 -1.49 -7.86
C ARG A 125 46.34 -1.43 -8.64
N TYR A 126 46.45 -0.59 -9.66
CA TYR A 126 47.65 -0.53 -10.49
C TYR A 126 48.78 0.27 -9.86
N LEU A 127 48.46 1.38 -9.16
CA LEU A 127 49.46 2.28 -8.59
C LEU A 127 50.00 1.80 -7.23
N VAL A 128 49.16 1.16 -6.42
CA VAL A 128 49.53 0.76 -5.05
C VAL A 128 49.59 -0.76 -4.92
N VAL A 129 48.53 -1.47 -5.35
CA VAL A 129 48.41 -2.90 -5.06
C VAL A 129 49.32 -3.75 -5.95
N VAL A 130 49.53 -3.40 -7.23
CA VAL A 130 50.43 -4.12 -8.14
C VAL A 130 51.89 -4.03 -7.67
N PRO A 131 52.47 -2.85 -7.36
CA PRO A 131 53.83 -2.79 -6.84
C PRO A 131 53.94 -3.42 -5.44
N ALA A 132 52.96 -3.21 -4.55
CA ALA A 132 52.95 -3.88 -3.25
C ALA A 132 52.83 -5.41 -3.37
N ARG A 133 52.05 -5.93 -4.35
CA ARG A 133 51.98 -7.36 -4.65
C ARG A 133 53.26 -7.89 -5.24
N TRP A 134 53.97 -7.11 -6.05
CA TRP A 134 55.28 -7.48 -6.58
C TRP A 134 56.28 -7.66 -5.44
N VAL A 135 56.35 -6.69 -4.52
CA VAL A 135 57.18 -6.77 -3.31
C VAL A 135 56.75 -7.95 -2.43
N HIS A 136 55.45 -8.14 -2.21
CA HIS A 136 54.94 -9.27 -1.44
C HIS A 136 55.24 -10.62 -2.12
N ALA A 137 55.11 -10.73 -3.44
CA ALA A 137 55.26 -11.99 -4.18
C ALA A 137 56.73 -12.38 -4.39
N TYR A 138 57.61 -11.41 -4.62
CA TYR A 138 59.03 -11.66 -4.87
C TYR A 138 59.89 -11.66 -3.59
N VAL A 139 59.49 -10.95 -2.52
CA VAL A 139 60.30 -10.84 -1.29
C VAL A 139 59.64 -11.54 -0.11
N LEU A 140 58.39 -11.19 0.24
CA LEU A 140 57.74 -11.76 1.44
C LEU A 140 57.24 -13.19 1.23
N ALA A 141 56.75 -13.54 0.04
CA ALA A 141 56.19 -14.85 -0.23
C ALA A 141 57.23 -15.98 -0.29
N PRO A 142 58.46 -15.82 -0.82
CA PRO A 142 59.48 -16.87 -0.70
C PRO A 142 59.97 -17.02 0.74
N LEU A 143 60.17 -15.92 1.47
CA LEU A 143 60.56 -15.96 2.89
C LEU A 143 59.48 -16.61 3.78
N GLY A 144 58.22 -16.17 3.63
CA GLY A 144 57.08 -16.72 4.36
C GLY A 144 56.81 -18.19 4.03
N ARG A 145 56.95 -18.60 2.75
CA ARG A 145 56.80 -20.01 2.36
C ARG A 145 57.98 -20.87 2.85
N GLY A 146 59.20 -20.34 2.91
CA GLY A 146 60.35 -21.05 3.46
C GLY A 146 60.17 -21.33 4.96
N ILE A 147 59.87 -20.30 5.74
CA ILE A 147 59.67 -20.41 7.19
C ILE A 147 58.43 -21.27 7.50
N ALA A 148 57.33 -21.08 6.78
CA ALA A 148 56.11 -21.86 7.00
C ALA A 148 56.25 -23.34 6.59
N ARG A 149 57.16 -23.68 5.66
CA ARG A 149 57.47 -25.09 5.34
C ARG A 149 58.33 -25.73 6.41
N LEU A 150 59.30 -25.00 6.97
CA LEU A 150 60.12 -25.50 8.08
C LEU A 150 59.27 -25.72 9.34
N LEU A 151 58.43 -24.75 9.72
CA LEU A 151 57.54 -24.88 10.87
C LEU A 151 56.48 -25.98 10.68
N ARG A 152 55.91 -26.10 9.47
CA ARG A 152 54.98 -27.21 9.18
C ARG A 152 55.68 -28.56 9.14
N GLY A 153 56.88 -28.64 8.58
CA GLY A 153 57.68 -29.87 8.58
C GLY A 153 57.97 -30.33 10.01
N LEU A 154 58.37 -29.41 10.89
CA LEU A 154 58.64 -29.69 12.29
C LEU A 154 57.36 -30.09 13.06
N GLY A 155 56.25 -29.38 12.83
CA GLY A 155 54.96 -29.71 13.43
C GLY A 155 54.41 -31.05 12.97
N VAL A 156 54.51 -31.37 11.68
CA VAL A 156 54.12 -32.68 11.13
C VAL A 156 55.01 -33.78 11.71
N ALA A 157 56.32 -33.57 11.78
CA ALA A 157 57.24 -34.55 12.37
C ALA A 157 56.92 -34.82 13.84
N LEU A 158 56.64 -33.80 14.65
CA LEU A 158 56.30 -33.94 16.06
C LEU A 158 54.94 -34.64 16.27
N VAL A 159 53.95 -34.30 15.44
CA VAL A 159 52.64 -34.98 15.46
C VAL A 159 52.76 -36.43 15.01
N TRP A 160 53.56 -36.71 13.97
CA TRP A 160 53.81 -38.07 13.52
C TRP A 160 54.51 -38.88 14.60
N LEU A 161 55.50 -38.30 15.28
CA LEU A 161 56.23 -38.93 16.38
C LEU A 161 55.29 -39.23 17.57
N GLY A 162 54.45 -38.27 17.96
CA GLY A 162 53.44 -38.49 18.99
C GLY A 162 52.41 -39.56 18.60
N LYS A 163 51.96 -39.55 17.35
CA LYS A 163 51.00 -40.55 16.82
C LYS A 163 51.64 -41.94 16.69
N ALA A 164 52.91 -42.02 16.32
CA ALA A 164 53.66 -43.27 16.21
C ALA A 164 54.00 -43.86 17.58
N LEU A 165 54.32 -43.04 18.58
CA LEU A 165 54.66 -43.51 19.92
C LEU A 165 53.43 -43.85 20.76
N PHE A 166 52.34 -43.08 20.64
CA PHE A 166 51.18 -43.26 21.51
C PHE A 166 50.02 -43.96 20.81
N VAL A 167 49.66 -43.50 19.61
CA VAL A 167 48.45 -43.97 18.93
C VAL A 167 48.69 -45.32 18.27
N TRP A 168 49.84 -45.56 17.63
CA TRP A 168 50.10 -46.84 16.96
C TRP A 168 50.16 -48.03 17.92
N PRO A 169 50.90 -47.98 19.05
CA PRO A 169 50.91 -49.08 20.02
C PRO A 169 49.54 -49.30 20.64
N TRP A 170 48.81 -48.22 20.95
CA TRP A 170 47.46 -48.33 21.48
C TRP A 170 46.46 -48.89 20.45
N VAL A 171 46.55 -48.49 19.18
CA VAL A 171 45.71 -49.01 18.09
C VAL A 171 46.05 -50.46 17.79
N VAL A 172 47.32 -50.86 17.81
CA VAL A 172 47.74 -52.25 17.68
C VAL A 172 47.20 -53.06 18.85
N LEU A 173 47.36 -52.60 20.09
CA LEU A 173 46.81 -53.25 21.27
C LEU A 173 45.28 -53.36 21.19
N TRP A 174 44.60 -52.30 20.77
CA TRP A 174 43.14 -52.31 20.66
C TRP A 174 42.66 -53.23 19.53
N ARG A 175 43.33 -53.21 18.37
CA ARG A 175 42.91 -53.95 17.17
C ARG A 175 43.24 -55.44 17.26
N TYR A 176 44.34 -55.80 17.95
CA TYR A 176 44.79 -57.19 18.08
C TYR A 176 44.41 -57.85 19.42
N ALA A 177 44.22 -57.09 20.51
CA ALA A 177 43.83 -57.68 21.80
C ALA A 177 42.36 -57.38 22.15
N LEU A 178 41.95 -56.11 22.27
CA LEU A 178 40.62 -55.76 22.78
C LEU A 178 39.48 -56.05 21.79
N ALA A 179 39.67 -55.72 20.51
CA ALA A 179 38.65 -55.90 19.49
C ALA A 179 38.28 -57.37 19.23
N PRO A 180 39.21 -58.34 19.13
CA PRO A 180 38.83 -59.75 18.98
C PRO A 180 38.18 -60.31 20.25
N VAL A 181 38.64 -59.91 21.44
CA VAL A 181 38.05 -60.34 22.72
C VAL A 181 36.61 -59.81 22.84
N GLY A 182 36.39 -58.52 22.58
CA GLY A 182 35.05 -57.91 22.60
C GLY A 182 34.11 -58.49 21.54
N ARG A 183 34.62 -58.79 20.33
CA ARG A 183 33.83 -59.44 19.28
C ARG A 183 33.49 -60.89 19.62
N GLY A 184 34.40 -61.63 20.23
CA GLY A 184 34.17 -63.00 20.69
C GLY A 184 33.08 -63.06 21.76
N ILE A 185 33.19 -62.21 22.80
CA ILE A 185 32.21 -62.11 23.88
C ILE A 185 30.84 -61.65 23.32
N GLY A 186 30.83 -60.60 22.49
CA GLY A 186 29.59 -60.09 21.90
C GLY A 186 28.91 -61.08 20.95
N ALA A 187 29.67 -61.90 20.22
CA ALA A 187 29.13 -62.97 19.39
C ALA A 187 28.54 -64.10 20.23
N ALA A 188 29.22 -64.51 21.31
CA ALA A 188 28.75 -65.53 22.23
C ALA A 188 27.44 -65.11 22.92
N VAL A 189 27.40 -63.89 23.46
CA VAL A 189 26.20 -63.33 24.09
C VAL A 189 25.06 -63.21 23.09
N ARG A 190 25.33 -62.72 21.87
CA ARG A 190 24.29 -62.60 20.83
C ARG A 190 23.77 -63.96 20.38
N TRP A 191 24.64 -64.96 20.26
CA TRP A 191 24.24 -66.32 19.91
C TRP A 191 23.36 -66.92 21.01
N LEU A 192 23.76 -66.76 22.28
CA LEU A 192 23.00 -67.24 23.43
C LEU A 192 21.62 -66.56 23.51
N VAL A 193 21.55 -65.24 23.40
CA VAL A 193 20.28 -64.51 23.41
C VAL A 193 19.40 -64.91 22.22
N ARG A 194 19.98 -65.04 21.03
CA ARG A 194 19.22 -65.40 19.83
C ARG A 194 18.60 -66.80 19.97
N TYR A 195 19.37 -67.79 20.41
CA TYR A 195 18.88 -69.16 20.54
C TYR A 195 17.97 -69.37 21.76
N LEU A 196 18.34 -68.79 22.91
CA LEU A 196 17.63 -69.03 24.17
C LEU A 196 16.36 -68.19 24.33
N VAL A 197 16.33 -66.98 23.77
CA VAL A 197 15.22 -66.04 23.98
C VAL A 197 14.49 -65.76 22.67
N VAL A 198 15.22 -65.40 21.61
CA VAL A 198 14.58 -64.90 20.38
C VAL A 198 13.91 -66.02 19.59
N VAL A 199 14.54 -67.17 19.43
CA VAL A 199 13.97 -68.32 18.71
C VAL A 199 12.68 -68.82 19.38
N PRO A 200 12.63 -69.09 20.71
CA PRO A 200 11.39 -69.51 21.36
C PRO A 200 10.33 -68.40 21.38
N ALA A 201 10.73 -67.13 21.56
CA ALA A 201 9.79 -66.01 21.49
C ALA A 201 9.22 -65.82 20.07
N GLN A 202 10.02 -66.05 19.02
CA GLN A 202 9.53 -66.02 17.65
C GLN A 202 8.57 -67.16 17.37
N TRP A 203 8.87 -68.38 17.83
CA TRP A 203 7.96 -69.52 17.72
C TRP A 203 6.63 -69.22 18.41
N LEU A 204 6.65 -68.71 19.64
CA LEU A 204 5.44 -68.32 20.36
C LEU A 204 4.65 -67.23 19.60
N ARG A 205 5.36 -66.24 19.04
CA ARG A 205 4.72 -65.18 18.26
C ARG A 205 4.08 -65.71 16.97
N THR A 206 4.76 -66.57 16.21
CA THR A 206 4.26 -67.03 14.91
C THR A 206 3.20 -68.12 15.02
N TYR A 207 3.35 -69.03 15.97
CA TYR A 207 2.44 -70.18 16.11
C TYR A 207 1.25 -69.89 17.03
N VAL A 208 1.38 -68.96 17.99
CA VAL A 208 0.30 -68.68 18.96
C VAL A 208 -0.27 -67.28 18.77
N LEU A 209 0.55 -66.23 18.83
CA LEU A 209 0.02 -64.85 18.76
C LEU A 209 -0.47 -64.46 17.36
N ALA A 210 0.20 -64.89 16.30
CA ALA A 210 -0.19 -64.54 14.93
C ALA A 210 -1.53 -65.17 14.46
N PRO A 211 -1.85 -66.45 14.75
CA PRO A 211 -3.18 -66.97 14.48
C PRO A 211 -4.23 -66.33 15.40
N LEU A 212 -3.95 -66.15 16.69
CA LEU A 212 -4.90 -65.51 17.62
C LEU A 212 -5.18 -64.05 17.27
N GLY A 213 -4.17 -63.29 16.85
CA GLY A 213 -4.33 -61.92 16.38
C GLY A 213 -5.13 -61.84 15.09
N ARG A 214 -4.95 -62.80 14.16
CA ARG A 214 -5.72 -62.86 12.92
C ARG A 214 -7.17 -63.26 13.15
N SER A 215 -7.45 -64.21 14.04
CA SER A 215 -8.82 -64.62 14.38
C SER A 215 -9.57 -63.49 15.10
N LEU A 216 -8.92 -62.82 16.07
CA LEU A 216 -9.52 -61.69 16.78
C LEU A 216 -9.75 -60.49 15.86
N ALA A 217 -8.80 -60.16 14.98
CA ALA A 217 -8.96 -59.08 14.02
C ALA A 217 -10.06 -59.36 12.98
N TRP A 218 -10.27 -60.62 12.62
CA TRP A 218 -11.37 -61.02 11.74
C TRP A 218 -12.73 -60.84 12.41
N LEU A 219 -12.86 -61.25 13.69
CA LEU A 219 -14.06 -61.05 14.50
C LEU A 219 -14.40 -59.56 14.68
N VAL A 220 -13.42 -58.73 15.05
CA VAL A 220 -13.62 -57.28 15.23
C VAL A 220 -13.99 -56.60 13.91
N ARG A 221 -13.35 -56.97 12.79
CA ARG A 221 -13.70 -56.42 11.47
C ARG A 221 -15.09 -56.87 11.01
N GLY A 222 -15.46 -58.12 11.25
CA GLY A 222 -16.80 -58.63 10.95
C GLY A 222 -17.86 -57.87 11.74
N LEU A 223 -17.66 -57.71 13.05
CA LEU A 223 -18.58 -56.96 13.91
C LEU A 223 -18.67 -55.48 13.52
N GLY A 224 -17.54 -54.84 13.21
CA GLY A 224 -17.49 -53.46 12.72
C GLY A 224 -18.20 -53.28 11.38
N ALA A 225 -18.10 -54.25 10.47
CA ALA A 225 -18.80 -54.21 9.19
C ALA A 225 -20.32 -54.34 9.36
N VAL A 226 -20.77 -55.23 10.26
CA VAL A 226 -22.20 -55.39 10.58
C VAL A 226 -22.76 -54.14 11.24
N LEU A 227 -22.08 -53.60 12.26
CA LEU A 227 -22.49 -52.35 12.92
C LEU A 227 -22.47 -51.17 11.96
N GLY A 228 -21.45 -51.06 11.12
CA GLY A 228 -21.34 -50.01 10.10
C GLY A 228 -22.44 -50.11 9.05
N ALA A 229 -22.78 -51.32 8.60
CA ALA A 229 -23.89 -51.55 7.68
C ALA A 229 -25.24 -51.20 8.32
N LEU A 230 -25.43 -51.55 9.59
CA LEU A 230 -26.66 -51.27 10.34
C LEU A 230 -26.83 -49.75 10.53
N VAL A 231 -25.79 -49.05 10.97
CA VAL A 231 -25.80 -47.58 11.10
C VAL A 231 -26.04 -46.91 9.75
N ARG A 232 -25.39 -47.40 8.68
CA ARG A 232 -25.60 -46.87 7.33
C ARG A 232 -27.06 -47.02 6.88
N TRP A 233 -27.68 -48.17 7.10
CA TRP A 233 -29.07 -48.40 6.72
C TRP A 233 -30.07 -47.65 7.61
N ILE A 234 -29.84 -47.57 8.92
CA ILE A 234 -30.76 -46.93 9.87
C ILE A 234 -30.67 -45.40 9.82
N VAL A 235 -29.48 -44.84 9.57
CA VAL A 235 -29.26 -43.39 9.67
C VAL A 235 -29.06 -42.78 8.31
N VAL A 236 -28.13 -43.32 7.52
CA VAL A 236 -27.69 -42.68 6.27
C VAL A 236 -28.73 -42.82 5.17
N VAL A 237 -29.36 -43.99 5.03
CA VAL A 237 -30.40 -44.20 4.02
C VAL A 237 -31.62 -43.31 4.26
N PRO A 238 -32.23 -43.24 5.46
CA PRO A 238 -33.36 -42.34 5.69
C PRO A 238 -32.95 -40.88 5.69
N ALA A 239 -31.76 -40.50 6.17
CA ALA A 239 -31.27 -39.13 6.05
C ALA A 239 -31.06 -38.71 4.57
N ALA A 240 -30.51 -39.59 3.74
CA ALA A 240 -30.35 -39.34 2.31
C ALA A 240 -31.69 -39.30 1.58
N ALA A 241 -32.65 -40.15 1.97
CA ALA A 241 -34.01 -40.11 1.46
C ALA A 241 -34.69 -38.78 1.84
N LEU A 242 -34.59 -38.36 3.10
CA LEU A 242 -35.12 -37.08 3.58
C LEU A 242 -34.48 -35.89 2.84
N TRP A 243 -33.16 -35.94 2.61
CA TRP A 243 -32.46 -34.92 1.84
C TRP A 243 -32.98 -34.83 0.40
N ARG A 244 -33.12 -35.98 -0.29
CA ARG A 244 -33.53 -36.04 -1.70
C ARG A 244 -35.01 -35.70 -1.90
N TRP A 245 -35.88 -36.14 -0.99
CA TRP A 245 -37.32 -36.01 -1.12
C TRP A 245 -37.88 -34.75 -0.46
N VAL A 246 -37.20 -34.15 0.51
CA VAL A 246 -37.70 -32.96 1.23
C VAL A 246 -36.80 -31.74 1.02
N LEU A 247 -35.50 -31.85 1.29
CA LEU A 247 -34.61 -30.68 1.26
C LEU A 247 -34.26 -30.23 -0.17
N ALA A 248 -34.04 -31.16 -1.09
CA ALA A 248 -33.77 -30.83 -2.48
C ALA A 248 -34.97 -30.15 -3.20
N PRO A 249 -36.23 -30.61 -3.06
CA PRO A 249 -37.37 -29.88 -3.61
C PRO A 249 -37.65 -28.58 -2.86
N ALA A 250 -37.51 -28.53 -1.53
CA ALA A 250 -37.65 -27.29 -0.77
C ALA A 250 -36.60 -26.24 -1.18
N GLY A 251 -35.34 -26.65 -1.39
CA GLY A 251 -34.27 -25.79 -1.88
C GLY A 251 -34.53 -25.27 -3.29
N ARG A 252 -35.09 -26.10 -4.18
CA ARG A 252 -35.51 -25.65 -5.53
C ARG A 252 -36.68 -24.68 -5.48
N ALA A 253 -37.66 -24.90 -4.61
CA ALA A 253 -38.77 -23.98 -4.41
C ALA A 253 -38.29 -22.64 -3.83
N LEU A 254 -37.41 -22.66 -2.83
CA LEU A 254 -36.80 -21.45 -2.28
C LEU A 254 -35.95 -20.73 -3.31
N ALA A 255 -35.16 -21.44 -4.12
CA ALA A 255 -34.38 -20.82 -5.20
C ALA A 255 -35.29 -20.18 -6.25
N ALA A 256 -36.41 -20.80 -6.60
CA ALA A 256 -37.40 -20.22 -7.50
C ALA A 256 -38.03 -18.95 -6.90
N VAL A 257 -38.42 -18.97 -5.63
CA VAL A 257 -38.96 -17.80 -4.92
C VAL A 257 -37.93 -16.68 -4.85
N VAL A 258 -36.68 -17.00 -4.50
CA VAL A 258 -35.59 -16.01 -4.42
C VAL A 258 -35.27 -15.43 -5.79
N THR A 259 -35.21 -16.25 -6.83
CA THR A 259 -34.94 -15.75 -8.20
C THR A 259 -36.06 -14.86 -8.71
N VAL A 260 -37.33 -15.17 -8.43
CA VAL A 260 -38.46 -14.28 -8.72
C VAL A 260 -38.33 -12.98 -7.93
N LEU A 261 -38.03 -13.03 -6.64
CA LEU A 261 -37.87 -11.84 -5.80
C LEU A 261 -36.70 -10.95 -6.27
N VAL A 262 -35.57 -11.55 -6.66
CA VAL A 262 -34.41 -10.85 -7.21
C VAL A 262 -34.72 -10.24 -8.57
N ARG A 263 -35.49 -10.93 -9.40
CA ARG A 263 -35.90 -10.41 -10.73
C ARG A 263 -36.84 -9.21 -10.60
N GLU A 264 -37.81 -9.28 -9.70
CA GLU A 264 -38.73 -8.17 -9.44
C GLU A 264 -38.03 -6.97 -8.77
N THR A 265 -37.19 -7.22 -7.76
CA THR A 265 -36.41 -6.15 -7.13
C THR A 265 -35.37 -5.54 -8.08
N GLY A 266 -34.76 -6.35 -8.95
CA GLY A 266 -33.85 -5.88 -10.00
C GLY A 266 -34.55 -5.01 -11.04
N ALA A 267 -35.79 -5.35 -11.43
CA ALA A 267 -36.59 -4.54 -12.34
C ALA A 267 -37.00 -3.19 -11.72
N ALA A 268 -37.41 -3.19 -10.43
CA ALA A 268 -37.75 -1.98 -9.70
C ALA A 268 -36.52 -1.07 -9.52
N LEU A 269 -35.37 -1.62 -9.11
CA LEU A 269 -34.11 -0.89 -8.98
C LEU A 269 -33.61 -0.36 -10.33
N GLY A 270 -33.80 -1.11 -11.41
CA GLY A 270 -33.46 -0.65 -12.77
C GLY A 270 -34.23 0.61 -13.19
N HIS A 271 -35.51 0.72 -12.81
CA HIS A 271 -36.30 1.93 -13.05
C HIS A 271 -35.84 3.11 -12.19
N CYS A 272 -35.55 2.86 -10.91
CA CYS A 272 -34.98 3.89 -10.03
C CYS A 272 -33.60 4.37 -10.50
N TRP A 273 -32.76 3.47 -11.03
CA TRP A 273 -31.42 3.81 -11.51
C TRP A 273 -31.45 4.62 -12.80
N ARG A 274 -32.38 4.33 -13.72
CA ARG A 274 -32.60 5.20 -14.90
C ARG A 274 -33.08 6.59 -14.50
N ALA A 275 -33.99 6.67 -13.53
CA ALA A 275 -34.44 7.96 -13.00
C ALA A 275 -33.27 8.74 -12.37
N ALA A 276 -32.44 8.07 -11.57
CA ALA A 276 -31.24 8.66 -10.99
C ALA A 276 -30.27 9.16 -12.06
N GLY A 277 -30.03 8.38 -13.13
CA GLY A 277 -29.14 8.79 -14.23
C GLY A 277 -29.63 10.03 -15.00
N ILE A 278 -30.93 10.20 -15.17
CA ILE A 278 -31.52 11.41 -15.78
C ILE A 278 -31.31 12.62 -14.86
N ILE A 279 -31.55 12.44 -13.56
CA ILE A 279 -31.38 13.49 -12.55
C ILE A 279 -29.90 13.89 -12.43
N SER A 280 -28.97 12.93 -12.41
CA SER A 280 -27.52 13.19 -12.36
C SER A 280 -27.02 13.93 -13.61
N ARG A 281 -27.56 13.65 -14.80
CA ARG A 281 -27.22 14.39 -16.02
C ARG A 281 -27.80 15.80 -16.04
N ALA A 282 -28.99 16.00 -15.45
CA ALA A 282 -29.56 17.33 -15.27
C ALA A 282 -28.72 18.16 -14.29
N LEU A 283 -28.40 17.59 -13.13
CA LEU A 283 -27.53 18.21 -12.13
C LEU A 283 -26.12 18.48 -12.66
N GLY A 284 -25.52 17.54 -13.40
CA GLY A 284 -24.20 17.72 -14.00
C GLY A 284 -24.17 18.84 -15.04
N ARG A 285 -25.22 18.97 -15.87
CA ARG A 285 -25.35 20.09 -16.82
C ARG A 285 -25.55 21.41 -16.11
N PHE A 286 -26.38 21.44 -15.07
CA PHE A 286 -26.59 22.64 -14.25
C PHE A 286 -25.29 23.07 -13.57
N LEU A 287 -24.58 22.15 -12.93
CA LEU A 287 -23.33 22.45 -12.24
C LEU A 287 -22.22 22.87 -13.21
N ALA A 288 -22.12 22.24 -14.38
CA ALA A 288 -21.18 22.65 -15.43
C ALA A 288 -21.52 24.04 -16.01
N ALA A 289 -22.79 24.40 -16.09
CA ALA A 289 -23.22 25.73 -16.50
C ALA A 289 -22.87 26.77 -15.44
N VAL A 290 -23.20 26.51 -14.17
CA VAL A 290 -22.86 27.38 -13.03
C VAL A 290 -21.36 27.58 -12.91
N LEU A 291 -20.56 26.50 -13.03
CA LEU A 291 -19.10 26.59 -12.97
C LEU A 291 -18.53 27.42 -14.12
N ARG A 292 -19.09 27.29 -15.31
CA ARG A 292 -18.68 28.11 -16.47
C ARG A 292 -18.99 29.58 -16.24
N TRP A 293 -20.18 29.88 -15.74
CA TRP A 293 -20.60 31.25 -15.45
C TRP A 293 -19.78 31.90 -14.34
N ILE A 294 -19.47 31.16 -13.27
CA ILE A 294 -18.75 31.69 -12.10
C ILE A 294 -17.24 31.79 -12.35
N LEU A 295 -16.63 30.84 -13.05
CA LEU A 295 -15.17 30.80 -13.21
C LEU A 295 -14.70 31.19 -14.61
N VAL A 296 -15.34 30.65 -15.65
CA VAL A 296 -14.81 30.76 -17.02
C VAL A 296 -15.16 32.10 -17.64
N GLU A 297 -16.40 32.57 -17.50
CA GLU A 297 -16.84 33.89 -18.00
C GLU A 297 -15.98 35.05 -17.45
N PRO A 298 -15.78 35.19 -16.12
CA PRO A 298 -15.02 36.31 -15.58
C PRO A 298 -13.52 36.20 -15.92
N VAL A 299 -12.94 34.99 -15.90
CA VAL A 299 -11.53 34.80 -16.30
C VAL A 299 -11.34 35.13 -17.78
N ARG A 300 -12.28 34.75 -18.64
CA ARG A 300 -12.23 35.05 -20.08
C ARG A 300 -12.39 36.55 -20.35
N TRP A 301 -13.21 37.24 -19.56
CA TRP A 301 -13.33 38.69 -19.60
C TRP A 301 -12.03 39.36 -19.15
N VAL A 302 -11.44 38.97 -18.01
CA VAL A 302 -10.17 39.53 -17.52
C VAL A 302 -9.04 39.28 -18.52
N TYR A 303 -8.96 38.08 -19.09
CA TYR A 303 -7.97 37.76 -20.13
C TYR A 303 -8.14 38.67 -21.36
N ARG A 304 -9.38 38.84 -21.84
CA ARG A 304 -9.63 39.68 -23.02
C ARG A 304 -9.44 41.17 -22.73
N SER A 305 -9.95 41.66 -21.61
CA SER A 305 -10.01 43.08 -21.26
C SER A 305 -8.70 43.59 -20.65
N VAL A 306 -7.87 42.74 -20.06
CA VAL A 306 -6.64 43.17 -19.37
C VAL A 306 -5.39 42.59 -20.03
N LEU A 307 -5.32 41.27 -20.25
CA LEU A 307 -4.11 40.66 -20.81
C LEU A 307 -3.90 41.01 -22.29
N THR A 308 -4.97 41.06 -23.09
CA THR A 308 -4.87 41.42 -24.51
C THR A 308 -4.32 42.84 -24.73
N PRO A 309 -4.88 43.90 -24.11
CA PRO A 309 -4.36 45.26 -24.32
C PRO A 309 -2.97 45.44 -23.71
N VAL A 310 -2.68 44.87 -22.54
CA VAL A 310 -1.33 44.92 -21.96
C VAL A 310 -0.30 44.23 -22.86
N GLY A 311 -0.67 43.11 -23.49
CA GLY A 311 0.17 42.43 -24.48
C GLY A 311 0.48 43.31 -25.70
N HIS A 312 -0.49 44.10 -26.17
CA HIS A 312 -0.27 45.03 -27.28
C HIS A 312 0.61 46.23 -26.86
N VAL A 313 0.36 46.81 -25.68
CA VAL A 313 1.15 47.94 -25.16
C VAL A 313 2.61 47.55 -24.92
N ILE A 314 2.87 46.37 -24.36
CA ILE A 314 4.24 45.88 -24.16
C ILE A 314 4.92 45.61 -25.51
N ARG A 315 4.20 45.01 -26.46
CA ARG A 315 4.73 44.67 -27.79
C ARG A 315 5.06 45.91 -28.61
N ASP A 316 4.20 46.92 -28.60
CA ASP A 316 4.38 48.12 -29.40
C ASP A 316 5.24 49.18 -28.68
N GLY A 317 5.11 49.33 -27.36
CA GLY A 317 5.84 50.32 -26.57
C GLY A 317 7.29 49.94 -26.28
N LEU A 318 7.59 48.67 -25.97
CA LEU A 318 8.94 48.25 -25.58
C LEU A 318 9.64 47.45 -26.68
N TRP A 319 8.93 46.53 -27.34
CA TRP A 319 9.60 45.56 -28.22
C TRP A 319 9.89 46.07 -29.63
N ARG A 320 9.18 47.09 -30.12
CA ARG A 320 9.51 47.76 -31.38
C ARG A 320 10.75 48.66 -31.29
N PRO A 321 10.89 49.59 -30.32
CA PRO A 321 12.06 50.45 -30.24
C PRO A 321 13.33 49.66 -29.92
N VAL A 322 13.25 48.61 -29.09
CA VAL A 322 14.39 47.71 -28.83
C VAL A 322 14.85 47.01 -30.11
N ARG A 323 13.93 46.54 -30.96
CA ARG A 323 14.29 45.95 -32.25
C ARG A 323 14.90 46.94 -33.23
N GLN A 324 14.45 48.19 -33.21
CA GLN A 324 15.05 49.25 -34.02
C GLN A 324 16.46 49.59 -33.53
N ALA A 325 16.66 49.73 -32.22
CA ALA A 325 17.98 49.96 -31.63
C ALA A 325 18.96 48.80 -31.90
N LEU A 326 18.48 47.55 -31.87
CA LEU A 326 19.29 46.39 -32.25
C LEU A 326 19.64 46.37 -33.74
N ARG A 327 18.74 46.84 -34.62
CA ARG A 327 19.01 46.95 -36.07
C ARG A 327 20.09 48.00 -36.33
N THR A 328 19.99 49.18 -35.72
CA THR A 328 20.98 50.26 -35.88
C THR A 328 22.35 49.86 -35.31
N ALA A 329 22.39 49.22 -34.15
CA ALA A 329 23.63 48.68 -33.57
C ALA A 329 24.26 47.60 -34.47
N ARG A 330 23.44 46.75 -35.09
CA ARG A 330 23.93 45.70 -35.99
C ARG A 330 24.45 46.26 -37.31
N GLU A 331 23.82 47.31 -37.83
CA GLU A 331 24.27 48.00 -39.04
C GLU A 331 25.58 48.75 -38.81
N THR A 332 25.72 49.47 -37.70
CA THR A 332 26.99 50.10 -37.30
C THR A 332 28.10 49.07 -37.16
N VAL A 333 27.88 47.95 -36.45
CA VAL A 333 28.89 46.87 -36.36
C VAL A 333 29.28 46.31 -37.73
N ARG A 334 28.31 46.14 -38.65
CA ARG A 334 28.60 45.67 -40.01
C ARG A 334 29.40 46.70 -40.81
N GLN A 335 29.11 47.98 -40.64
CA GLN A 335 29.82 49.06 -41.30
C GLN A 335 31.26 49.19 -40.75
N THR A 336 31.43 49.25 -39.43
CA THR A 336 32.75 49.28 -38.78
C THR A 336 33.58 48.06 -39.17
N ARG A 337 32.96 46.87 -39.23
CA ARG A 337 33.65 45.66 -39.71
C ARG A 337 34.09 45.77 -41.18
N ARG A 338 33.27 46.38 -42.05
CA ARG A 338 33.62 46.61 -43.46
C ARG A 338 34.73 47.65 -43.59
N GLU A 339 34.72 48.71 -42.79
CA GLU A 339 35.75 49.75 -42.76
C GLU A 339 37.08 49.20 -42.23
N ILE A 340 37.07 48.47 -41.10
CA ILE A 340 38.25 47.77 -40.58
C ILE A 340 38.79 46.78 -41.63
N ARG A 341 37.91 46.01 -42.28
CA ARG A 341 38.34 45.09 -43.35
C ARG A 341 38.96 45.84 -44.53
N ARG A 342 38.41 46.98 -44.94
CA ARG A 342 38.98 47.80 -46.03
C ARG A 342 40.34 48.41 -45.63
N ALA A 343 40.48 48.86 -44.39
CA ALA A 343 41.73 49.43 -43.89
C ALA A 343 42.83 48.37 -43.74
N LEU A 344 42.50 47.15 -43.30
CA LEU A 344 43.47 46.06 -43.10
C LEU A 344 43.82 45.29 -44.38
N PHE A 345 42.87 45.11 -45.30
CA PHE A 345 43.06 44.25 -46.48
C PHE A 345 43.08 45.01 -47.82
N GLY A 346 43.02 46.35 -47.78
CA GLY A 346 42.89 47.18 -48.97
C GLY A 346 41.47 47.16 -49.57
N ALA A 347 41.16 48.15 -50.41
CA ALA A 347 39.87 48.24 -51.07
C ALA A 347 39.68 47.04 -52.04
N PRO A 348 38.60 46.25 -51.93
CA PRO A 348 38.29 45.24 -52.92
C PRO A 348 38.02 45.92 -54.26
N ARG A 349 38.67 45.44 -55.34
CA ARG A 349 38.39 45.83 -56.73
C ARG A 349 36.88 45.77 -56.96
N GLU A 350 36.29 46.88 -57.40
CA GLU A 350 34.88 46.91 -57.81
C GLU A 350 34.68 45.85 -58.90
N PRO A 351 33.75 44.90 -58.71
CA PRO A 351 33.38 43.99 -59.78
C PRO A 351 32.71 44.80 -60.88
N GLU A 352 33.39 44.87 -62.02
CA GLU A 352 32.82 45.19 -63.32
C GLU A 352 31.49 44.43 -63.49
N PRO A 353 30.38 45.09 -63.90
CA PRO A 353 29.07 44.47 -63.97
C PRO A 353 29.10 43.33 -64.98
N ALA A 354 29.20 42.10 -64.46
CA ALA A 354 29.00 40.89 -65.24
C ALA A 354 27.59 40.95 -65.86
N ARG A 355 27.63 41.14 -67.18
CA ARG A 355 26.53 41.17 -68.13
C ARG A 355 25.38 40.24 -67.75
N ALA A 356 24.21 40.85 -67.59
CA ALA A 356 22.90 40.35 -68.02
C ALA A 356 22.78 38.82 -68.20
N GLU A 357 22.49 38.10 -67.12
CA GLU A 357 21.76 36.84 -67.25
C GLU A 357 20.25 37.13 -67.26
N VAL A 358 19.67 36.77 -68.40
CA VAL A 358 18.32 37.05 -68.88
C VAL A 358 17.24 36.54 -67.90
N PRO A 359 16.17 37.33 -67.64
CA PRO A 359 15.08 36.90 -66.76
C PRO A 359 14.25 35.81 -67.44
N ARG A 360 14.27 34.60 -66.86
CA ARG A 360 13.39 33.50 -67.27
C ARG A 360 11.99 33.73 -66.70
N ARG A 361 11.04 33.99 -67.60
CA ARG A 361 9.65 34.39 -67.34
C ARG A 361 8.76 33.17 -67.05
N GLU A 362 8.14 33.18 -65.86
CA GLU A 362 6.76 32.72 -65.52
C GLU A 362 6.33 31.24 -65.70
N PRO A 363 5.25 30.70 -65.03
CA PRO A 363 4.02 31.41 -64.64
C PRO A 363 3.27 31.03 -63.34
N GLY A 364 2.34 31.90 -62.94
CA GLY A 364 0.96 31.52 -62.66
C GLY A 364 0.61 31.01 -61.26
N GLY A 365 -0.01 31.88 -60.45
CA GLY A 365 -0.64 31.51 -59.20
C GLY A 365 -1.74 30.44 -59.35
N SER A 366 -1.70 29.44 -58.47
CA SER A 366 -2.81 28.55 -58.17
C SER A 366 -3.41 29.05 -56.86
N GLY A 367 -4.62 29.61 -56.79
CA GLY A 367 -5.86 29.06 -57.33
C GLY A 367 -6.58 28.34 -56.21
N ALA A 368 -7.42 29.07 -55.46
CA ALA A 368 -8.31 28.52 -54.45
C ALA A 368 -9.15 27.38 -55.05
N ARG A 369 -9.07 26.18 -54.46
CA ARG A 369 -9.79 25.00 -54.94
C ARG A 369 -10.66 24.45 -53.80
N THR A 370 -11.90 24.91 -53.76
CA THR A 370 -13.02 24.21 -53.12
C THR A 370 -13.77 23.40 -54.17
N LEU A 371 -14.44 22.34 -53.70
CA LEU A 371 -15.50 21.55 -54.35
C LEU A 371 -15.12 20.51 -55.42
N GLY A 372 -15.28 19.23 -55.01
CA GLY A 372 -16.36 18.41 -55.56
C GLY A 372 -15.96 17.13 -56.30
N LYS A 373 -16.38 15.97 -55.78
CA LYS A 373 -16.96 14.85 -56.57
C LYS A 373 -17.39 13.67 -55.66
N THR A 374 -18.38 12.81 -55.92
CA THR A 374 -19.71 12.79 -56.58
C THR A 374 -20.17 11.32 -56.51
N SER A 375 -21.43 11.07 -56.16
CA SER A 375 -22.29 9.98 -56.69
C SER A 375 -23.68 10.23 -56.10
N GLY A 376 -24.76 10.54 -56.81
CA GLY A 376 -25.05 10.43 -58.23
C GLY A 376 -26.20 9.44 -58.42
N ARG A 377 -27.36 9.96 -58.87
CA ARG A 377 -28.54 9.27 -59.44
C ARG A 377 -29.53 8.66 -58.41
N ASP A 378 -30.85 8.82 -58.48
CA ASP A 378 -31.78 9.03 -59.60
C ASP A 378 -33.06 9.81 -59.21
N VAL A 379 -33.67 10.43 -60.21
CA VAL A 379 -34.90 11.25 -60.24
C VAL A 379 -36.15 10.37 -60.28
N PRO A 380 -37.32 10.87 -59.83
CA PRO A 380 -38.51 10.77 -60.68
C PRO A 380 -39.20 12.14 -60.89
N PRO A 381 -39.74 12.43 -62.08
CA PRO A 381 -40.35 13.72 -62.41
C PRO A 381 -41.90 13.60 -62.33
N PRO A 382 -42.72 14.52 -62.87
CA PRO A 382 -43.41 15.48 -62.03
C PRO A 382 -44.93 15.52 -62.26
N ALA A 383 -45.55 16.45 -61.52
CA ALA A 383 -46.67 17.31 -61.94
C ALA A 383 -48.09 16.99 -61.43
N ARG A 384 -48.63 18.06 -60.81
CA ARG A 384 -50.01 18.57 -60.83
C ARG A 384 -51.12 17.74 -60.17
N GLY A 385 -51.86 18.45 -59.30
CA GLY A 385 -53.21 18.07 -58.85
C GLY A 385 -53.24 17.81 -57.36
#